data_AF-A0A8B9W1W8-F1
#
_entry.id   AF-A0A8B9W1W8-F1
#
_cell.length_a   1.000
_cell.length_b   1.000
_cell.length_c   1.000
_cell.angle_alpha   90.00
_cell.angle_beta   90.00
_cell.angle_gamma   90.00
#
_symmetry.space_group_name_H-M   'P 1'
#
loop_
_entity.id
_entity.type
_entity.pdbx_description
1 polymer ?
#
loop_
_entity_poly.entity_id
_entity_poly.type
_entity_poly.pdbx_seq_one_letter_code
_entity_poly.pdbx_strand_id
1 'polypeptide(L)' 'LALGVLTQRLGSWKRPVGYFSKQLNAVSAGWPSHLWAVAATVLLIQEARKLTLGKHIEVFVPHMVTTILDVTGAQRQW' A
#
# COMPACT_ATOMS: atom_id res chain seq x y z
N LEU A 1 7.19 0.17 -11.16
CA LEU A 1 6.82 1.44 -10.52
C LEU A 1 5.62 1.19 -9.61
N ALA A 2 5.69 1.60 -8.35
CA ALA A 2 4.56 1.60 -7.43
C ALA A 2 3.75 2.89 -7.62
N LEU A 3 2.45 2.74 -7.81
CA LEU A 3 1.51 3.84 -7.97
C LEU A 3 0.39 3.67 -6.94
N GLY A 4 0.02 4.75 -6.26
CA GLY A 4 -1.04 4.71 -5.26
C GLY A 4 -1.75 6.05 -5.11
N VAL A 5 -2.99 5.99 -4.64
CA VAL A 5 -3.80 7.17 -4.34
C VAL A 5 -4.25 7.06 -2.89
N LEU A 6 -3.97 8.10 -2.10
CA LEU A 6 -4.54 8.25 -0.77
C LEU A 6 -5.83 9.03 -0.88
N THR A 7 -6.89 8.42 -0.38
CA THR A 7 -8.22 9.04 -0.32
C THR A 7 -8.65 9.24 1.12
N GLN A 8 -9.38 10.30 1.40
CA GLN A 8 -10.02 10.56 2.68
C GLN A 8 -11.54 10.52 2.50
N ARG A 9 -12.23 9.90 3.46
CA ARG A 9 -13.70 9.88 3.48
C ARG A 9 -14.23 11.27 3.80
N LEU A 10 -15.08 11.79 2.92
CA LEU A 10 -15.83 13.02 3.09
C LEU A 10 -17.31 12.67 2.92
N GLY A 11 -17.98 12.38 4.03
CA GLY A 11 -19.36 11.85 4.02
C GLY A 11 -19.43 10.46 3.38
N SER A 12 -20.23 10.32 2.32
CA SER A 12 -20.32 9.11 1.49
C SER A 12 -19.28 9.03 0.37
N TRP A 13 -18.50 10.10 0.16
CA TRP A 13 -17.52 10.19 -0.93
C TRP A 13 -16.09 9.92 -0.45
N LYS A 14 -15.24 9.33 -1.30
CA LYS A 14 -13.80 9.21 -1.07
C LYS A 14 -13.07 10.29 -1.88
N ARG A 15 -12.58 11.35 -1.22
CA ARG A 15 -11.85 12.44 -1.86
C ARG A 15 -10.36 12.09 -1.96
N PRO A 16 -9.71 12.18 -3.14
CA PRO A 16 -8.27 12.03 -3.23
C PRO A 16 -7.56 13.18 -2.51
N VAL A 17 -6.60 12.83 -1.65
CA VAL A 17 -5.79 13.78 -0.87
C VAL A 17 -4.33 13.76 -1.31
N GLY A 18 -3.87 12.67 -1.91
CA GLY A 18 -2.51 12.58 -2.44
C GLY A 18 -2.35 11.47 -3.47
N TYR A 19 -1.45 11.70 -4.42
CA TYR A 19 -1.01 10.71 -5.40
C TYR A 19 0.45 10.36 -5.11
N PHE A 20 0.76 9.08 -5.14
CA PHE A 20 2.09 8.57 -4.87
C PHE A 20 2.61 7.78 -6.05
N SER A 21 3.87 8.02 -6.37
CA SER A 21 4.61 7.37 -7.44
C SER A 21 6.02 7.15 -6.94
N LYS A 22 6.44 5.89 -6.87
CA LYS A 22 7.80 5.53 -6.44
C LYS A 22 8.29 4.32 -7.19
N GLN A 23 9.55 4.36 -7.61
CA GLN A 23 10.22 3.18 -8.12
C GLN A 23 10.57 2.26 -6.95
N LEU A 24 10.40 0.95 -7.16
CA LEU A 24 10.94 -0.03 -6.23
C LEU A 24 12.47 -0.15 -6.47
N ASN A 25 13.18 -0.66 -5.47
CA ASN A 25 14.62 -0.86 -5.54
C ASN A 25 15.01 -1.86 -6.65
N ALA A 26 16.25 -1.78 -7.15
CA ALA A 26 16.74 -2.66 -8.20
C ALA A 26 16.65 -4.16 -7.82
N VAL A 27 16.71 -4.48 -6.53
CA VAL A 27 16.58 -5.85 -6.00
C VAL A 27 15.19 -6.44 -6.29
N SER A 28 14.13 -5.62 -6.19
CA SER A 28 12.77 -6.06 -6.51
C SER A 28 12.53 -6.30 -8.01
N ALA A 29 13.42 -5.86 -8.90
CA ALA A 29 13.28 -6.10 -10.33
C ALA A 29 13.36 -7.60 -10.69
N GLY A 30 14.00 -8.41 -9.84
CA GLY A 30 14.06 -9.87 -10.00
C GLY A 30 12.97 -10.63 -9.25
N TRP A 31 12.02 -9.96 -8.59
CA TRP A 31 11.01 -10.64 -7.77
C TRP A 31 9.82 -11.12 -8.60
N PRO A 32 9.18 -12.25 -8.21
CA PRO A 32 7.88 -12.63 -8.73
C PRO A 32 6.86 -11.50 -8.59
N SER A 33 5.98 -11.35 -9.57
CA SER A 33 4.97 -10.27 -9.65
C SER A 33 4.12 -10.11 -8.38
N HIS A 34 3.90 -11.21 -7.65
CA HIS A 34 3.08 -11.23 -6.45
C HIS A 34 3.83 -10.60 -5.26
N LEU A 35 5.13 -10.89 -5.09
CA LEU A 35 5.98 -10.27 -4.08
C LEU A 35 6.27 -8.81 -4.40
N TRP A 36 6.38 -8.49 -5.69
CA TRP A 36 6.52 -7.13 -6.18
C TRP A 36 5.33 -6.25 -5.79
N ALA A 37 4.11 -6.78 -5.90
CA ALA A 37 2.90 -6.09 -5.46
C ALA A 37 2.90 -5.82 -3.94
N VAL A 38 3.36 -6.78 -3.12
CA VAL A 38 3.50 -6.57 -1.66
C VAL A 38 4.51 -5.46 -1.35
N ALA A 39 5.69 -5.50 -1.99
CA ALA A 39 6.71 -4.46 -1.79
C ALA A 39 6.23 -3.07 -2.23
N ALA A 40 5.50 -3.00 -3.35
CA ALA A 40 4.89 -1.77 -3.84
C ALA A 40 3.88 -1.21 -2.81
N THR A 41 3.02 -2.06 -2.26
CA THR A 41 2.06 -1.67 -1.21
C THR A 41 2.76 -1.11 0.02
N VAL A 42 3.75 -1.82 0.57
CA VAL A 42 4.45 -1.39 1.79
C VAL A 42 5.10 -0.02 1.57
N LEU A 43 5.71 0.18 0.41
CA LEU A 43 6.35 1.43 0.06
C LEU A 43 5.33 2.59 -0.03
N LEU A 44 4.17 2.34 -0.65
CA LEU A 44 3.10 3.36 -0.74
C LEU A 44 2.52 3.68 0.64
N ILE A 45 2.36 2.69 1.52
CA ILE A 45 1.90 2.92 2.91
C ILE A 45 2.90 3.80 3.65
N GLN A 46 4.21 3.56 3.52
CA GLN A 46 5.22 4.38 4.18
C GLN A 46 5.14 5.85 3.73
N GLU A 47 4.93 6.12 2.45
CA GLU A 47 4.76 7.49 1.95
C GLU A 47 3.42 8.09 2.41
N ALA A 48 2.33 7.32 2.39
CA ALA A 48 1.03 7.76 2.89
C ALA A 48 1.07 8.09 4.39
N ARG A 49 1.78 7.30 5.21
CA ARG A 49 1.95 7.53 6.66
C ARG A 49 2.63 8.86 6.98
N LYS A 50 3.53 9.34 6.12
CA LYS A 50 4.14 10.67 6.28
C LYS A 50 3.09 11.77 6.14
N LEU A 51 2.17 11.65 5.19
CA LEU A 51 1.08 12.62 5.00
C LEU A 51 -0.03 12.48 6.04
N THR A 52 -0.31 11.28 6.54
CA THR A 52 -1.34 11.08 7.58
C THR A 52 -0.82 11.30 9.00
N LEU A 53 0.47 11.63 9.17
CA LEU A 53 1.12 11.88 10.46
C LEU A 53 0.89 10.73 11.47
N GLY A 54 0.94 9.49 10.97
CA GLY A 54 0.75 8.30 11.80
C GLY A 54 -0.71 7.97 12.17
N LYS A 55 -1.70 8.70 11.63
CA LYS A 55 -3.11 8.28 11.76
C LYS A 55 -3.37 6.96 11.03
N HIS A 56 -4.38 6.24 11.51
CA HIS A 56 -4.84 4.99 10.91
C HIS A 56 -5.19 5.18 9.42
N ILE A 57 -4.66 4.29 8.57
CA ILE A 57 -4.93 4.25 7.13
C ILE A 57 -5.49 2.87 6.80
N GLU A 58 -6.64 2.85 6.14
CA GLU A 58 -7.18 1.64 5.53
C GLU A 58 -6.59 1.49 4.12
N VAL A 59 -5.97 0.35 3.84
CA VAL A 59 -5.25 0.11 2.59
C VAL A 59 -6.05 -0.87 1.74
N PHE A 60 -6.43 -0.44 0.54
CA PHE A 60 -7.07 -1.28 -0.46
C PHE A 60 -6.02 -1.80 -1.42
N VAL A 61 -5.75 -3.10 -1.39
CA VAL A 61 -4.76 -3.76 -2.25
C VAL A 61 -5.43 -4.79 -3.16
N PRO A 62 -4.82 -5.12 -4.32
CA PRO A 62 -5.27 -6.24 -5.13
C PRO A 62 -5.31 -7.54 -4.32
N HIS A 63 -6.25 -8.43 -4.63
CA HIS A 63 -6.57 -9.62 -3.83
C HIS A 63 -5.37 -10.59 -3.69
N MET A 64 -4.44 -10.52 -4.64
CA MET A 64 -3.19 -11.28 -4.62
C MET A 64 -2.26 -10.87 -3.46
N VAL A 65 -2.31 -9.61 -3.03
CA VAL A 65 -1.50 -9.08 -1.92
C VAL A 65 -2.10 -9.46 -0.57
N THR A 66 -3.43 -9.45 -0.44
CA THR A 66 -4.11 -9.88 0.80
C THR A 66 -3.79 -11.34 1.10
N THR A 67 -3.82 -12.23 0.10
CA THR A 67 -3.51 -13.65 0.29
C THR A 67 -2.08 -13.88 0.79
N ILE A 68 -1.10 -13.11 0.30
CA ILE A 68 0.29 -13.24 0.76
C ILE A 68 0.46 -12.70 2.18
N LEU A 69 -0.19 -11.59 2.52
CA LEU A 69 -0.13 -11.02 3.87
C LEU A 69 -0.80 -11.93 4.91
N ASP A 70 -1.90 -12.58 4.53
CA ASP A 70 -2.61 -13.56 5.36
C ASP A 70 -1.75 -14.81 5.59
N VAL A 71 -1.10 -15.33 4.55
CA VAL A 71 -0.18 -16.48 4.63
C VAL A 71 1.06 -16.15 5.47
N THR A 72 1.53 -14.89 5.44
CA THR A 72 2.73 -14.46 6.17
C THR A 72 2.43 -14.04 7.62
N GLY A 73 1.19 -14.19 8.10
CA GLY A 73 0.83 -13.92 9.50
C GLY A 73 0.76 -12.43 9.86
N ALA A 74 0.56 -11.53 8.88
CA ALA A 74 0.36 -10.10 9.13
C ALA A 74 -1.07 -9.75 9.60
N GLN A 75 -1.93 -10.76 9.82
CA GLN A 75 -3.29 -10.63 10.38
C GLN A 75 -3.35 -10.69 11.92
N ARG A 76 -2.23 -10.59 12.64
CA ARG A 76 -2.27 -10.33 14.09
C ARG A 76 -2.05 -8.85 14.38
N GLN A 77 -3.17 -8.18 14.59
CA GLN A 77 -3.36 -6.89 15.24
C GLN A 77 -2.97 -5.67 14.41
N TRP A 78 -3.91 -5.17 13.62
CA TRP A 78 -4.15 -3.73 13.38
C TRP A 78 -5.66 -3.51 13.26
#